data_AF-A0A6P7X9G9-F1
#
_entry.id   AF-A0A6P7X9G9-F1
#
_cell.length_a   1.000
_cell.length_b   1.000
_cell.length_c   1.000
_cell.angle_alpha   90.00
_cell.angle_beta   90.00
_cell.angle_gamma   90.00
#
_symmetry.space_group_name_H-M   'P 1'
#
loop_
_entity.id
_entity.type
_entity.pdbx_description
1 polymer ?
#
loop_
_entity_poly.entity_id
_entity_poly.type
_entity_poly.pdbx_seq_one_letter_code
_entity_poly.pdbx_strand_id
1 'polypeptide(L)'
;MNMQHCNLLCLPENYQMKYYFYHGLSWPQLSYIAEDENGKIVGYVLAKMEEDPDDVPHGHITSLAVKRSHRRLGLAQKLMDQASRAMIENFNAKYVSLHVRKSNRAALHLYSNTLNFQISEVEPKYYADGEDAYAMKRDLTQMADEQLKKQLEAKEKSKPLGSIENRAEHRQSHPGDCCRDEKCGGVVAGTTEDSGDSKDLSEVSEATESTDVKDSSEASDSAS
;
A
#
# COMPACT_ATOMS: atom_id res chain seq x y z
N MET A 1 -17.47 2.10 -4.11
CA MET A 1 -18.73 1.49 -3.59
C MET A 1 -18.96 0.05 -4.04
N ASN A 2 -18.43 -0.41 -5.19
CA ASN A 2 -18.66 -1.77 -5.70
C ASN A 2 -17.86 -2.89 -4.98
N MET A 3 -16.76 -2.56 -4.27
CA MET A 3 -15.96 -3.54 -3.53
C MET A 3 -16.72 -4.15 -2.34
N GLN A 4 -17.43 -3.32 -1.55
CA GLN A 4 -18.24 -3.80 -0.42
C GLN A 4 -19.30 -4.81 -0.88
N HIS A 5 -19.98 -4.53 -1.99
CA HIS A 5 -20.95 -5.47 -2.56
C HIS A 5 -20.29 -6.81 -2.96
N CYS A 6 -19.06 -6.78 -3.48
CA CYS A 6 -18.32 -8.01 -3.78
C CYS A 6 -17.90 -8.78 -2.52
N ASN A 7 -17.53 -8.07 -1.44
CA ASN A 7 -17.19 -8.65 -0.14
C ASN A 7 -18.39 -9.41 0.46
N LEU A 8 -19.54 -8.75 0.56
CA LEU A 8 -20.80 -9.33 1.06
C LEU A 8 -21.23 -10.61 0.34
N LEU A 9 -20.91 -10.74 -0.95
CA LEU A 9 -21.24 -11.92 -1.76
C LEU A 9 -20.24 -13.06 -1.61
N CYS A 10 -19.01 -12.78 -1.17
CA CYS A 10 -17.89 -13.73 -1.27
C CYS A 10 -17.35 -14.19 0.08
N LEU A 11 -17.49 -13.37 1.14
CA LEU A 11 -16.85 -13.58 2.43
C LEU A 11 -17.83 -13.38 3.59
N PRO A 12 -17.70 -14.16 4.68
CA PRO A 12 -18.46 -13.93 5.90
C PRO A 12 -17.95 -12.74 6.72
N GLU A 13 -16.66 -12.40 6.63
CA GLU A 13 -16.07 -11.23 7.28
C GLU A 13 -16.35 -9.95 6.46
N ASN A 14 -17.17 -9.07 7.04
CA ASN A 14 -17.69 -7.87 6.38
C ASN A 14 -17.33 -6.60 7.15
N TYR A 15 -17.21 -5.48 6.43
CA TYR A 15 -16.80 -4.19 6.99
C TYR A 15 -17.77 -3.06 6.67
N GLN A 16 -17.85 -2.08 7.56
CA GLN A 16 -18.58 -0.84 7.33
C GLN A 16 -17.88 0.03 6.28
N MET A 17 -18.64 0.90 5.60
CA MET A 17 -18.10 1.75 4.53
C MET A 17 -16.97 2.68 5.00
N LYS A 18 -17.03 3.16 6.25
CA LYS A 18 -15.96 3.96 6.88
C LYS A 18 -14.60 3.28 6.77
N TYR A 19 -14.56 1.95 6.92
CA TYR A 19 -13.31 1.19 6.89
C TYR A 19 -12.71 1.10 5.48
N TYR A 20 -13.55 1.02 4.44
CA TYR A 20 -13.10 1.11 3.05
C TYR A 20 -12.55 2.50 2.73
N PHE A 21 -13.20 3.56 3.22
CA PHE A 21 -12.69 4.92 3.04
C PHE A 21 -11.36 5.14 3.76
N TYR A 22 -11.21 4.62 4.98
CA TYR A 22 -9.93 4.65 5.69
C TYR A 22 -8.81 4.05 4.84
N HIS A 23 -8.99 2.84 4.29
CA HIS A 23 -7.97 2.23 3.42
C HIS A 23 -7.69 3.07 2.17
N GLY A 24 -8.73 3.54 1.49
CA GLY A 24 -8.59 4.28 0.23
C GLY A 24 -8.00 5.68 0.41
N LEU A 25 -8.12 6.27 1.60
CA LEU A 25 -7.56 7.59 1.91
C LEU A 25 -6.16 7.50 2.52
N SER A 26 -5.88 6.46 3.31
CA SER A 26 -4.55 6.26 3.92
C SER A 26 -3.55 5.63 2.95
N TRP A 27 -3.96 4.61 2.17
CA TRP A 27 -3.09 3.88 1.24
C TRP A 27 -3.72 3.69 -0.14
N PRO A 28 -3.96 4.79 -0.89
CA PRO A 28 -4.68 4.75 -2.16
C PRO A 28 -4.02 3.85 -3.23
N GLN A 29 -2.71 3.61 -3.14
CA GLN A 29 -1.96 2.82 -4.12
C GLN A 29 -2.06 1.30 -3.90
N LEU A 30 -2.52 0.83 -2.73
CA LEU A 30 -2.37 -0.59 -2.35
C LEU A 30 -3.56 -1.47 -2.73
N SER A 31 -4.73 -0.87 -2.95
CA SER A 31 -5.96 -1.62 -3.21
C SER A 31 -6.24 -1.67 -4.72
N TYR A 32 -6.51 -2.87 -5.23
CA TYR A 32 -6.74 -3.12 -6.65
C TYR A 32 -8.06 -3.86 -6.86
N ILE A 33 -8.64 -3.66 -8.05
CA ILE A 33 -9.88 -4.30 -8.47
C ILE A 33 -9.70 -5.02 -9.81
N ALA A 34 -10.50 -6.05 -10.03
CA ALA A 34 -10.67 -6.72 -11.30
C ALA A 34 -12.12 -6.52 -11.75
N GLU A 35 -12.29 -6.02 -12.96
CA GLU A 35 -13.58 -5.73 -13.57
C GLU A 35 -13.81 -6.59 -14.81
N ASP A 36 -15.08 -6.86 -15.12
CA ASP A 36 -15.48 -7.44 -16.41
C ASP A 36 -15.62 -6.37 -17.50
N GLU A 37 -15.96 -6.80 -18.72
CA GLU A 37 -16.14 -5.91 -19.88
C GLU A 37 -17.27 -4.87 -19.68
N ASN A 38 -18.16 -5.10 -18.72
CA ASN A 38 -19.26 -4.19 -18.38
C ASN A 38 -18.92 -3.25 -17.21
N GLY A 39 -17.67 -3.24 -16.74
CA GLY A 39 -17.23 -2.43 -15.60
C GLY A 39 -17.73 -2.94 -14.24
N LYS A 40 -18.17 -4.20 -14.15
CA LYS A 40 -18.62 -4.80 -12.89
C LYS A 40 -17.43 -5.43 -12.18
N ILE A 41 -17.23 -5.09 -10.90
CA ILE A 41 -16.20 -5.72 -10.08
C ILE A 41 -16.48 -7.23 -9.94
N VAL A 42 -15.51 -8.03 -10.36
CA VAL A 42 -15.50 -9.50 -10.25
C VAL A 42 -14.49 -10.01 -9.22
N GLY A 43 -13.54 -9.18 -8.81
CA GLY A 43 -12.66 -9.44 -7.68
C GLY A 43 -11.96 -8.18 -7.20
N TYR A 44 -11.41 -8.22 -6.00
CA TYR A 44 -10.67 -7.11 -5.42
C TYR A 44 -9.64 -7.61 -4.41
N VAL A 45 -8.63 -6.77 -4.16
CA VAL A 45 -7.74 -6.84 -3.00
C VAL A 45 -7.81 -5.50 -2.27
N LEU A 46 -8.05 -5.58 -0.96
CA LEU A 46 -8.02 -4.45 -0.04
C LEU A 46 -6.80 -4.67 0.87
N ALA A 47 -5.88 -3.71 0.85
CA ALA A 47 -4.61 -3.82 1.55
C ALA A 47 -4.24 -2.51 2.23
N LYS A 48 -3.44 -2.62 3.29
CA LYS A 48 -2.88 -1.51 4.08
C LYS A 48 -1.40 -1.74 4.36
N MET A 49 -0.73 -0.73 4.90
CA MET A 49 0.52 -0.93 5.64
C MET A 49 0.20 -1.11 7.12
N GLU A 50 1.00 -1.90 7.83
CA GLU A 50 0.96 -1.82 9.30
C GLU A 50 1.72 -0.60 9.79
N GLU A 51 1.20 0.00 10.86
CA GLU A 51 1.62 1.30 11.40
C GLU A 51 2.47 1.17 12.68
N ASP A 52 2.76 -0.06 13.13
CA ASP A 52 3.57 -0.29 14.33
C ASP A 52 5.02 0.18 14.11
N PRO A 53 5.50 1.18 14.89
CA PRO A 53 6.84 1.75 14.71
C PRO A 53 7.97 0.81 15.13
N ASP A 54 7.69 -0.19 15.96
CA ASP A 54 8.71 -1.15 16.44
C ASP A 54 9.00 -2.23 15.40
N ASP A 55 8.11 -2.40 14.42
CA ASP A 55 8.21 -3.39 13.36
C ASP A 55 8.84 -2.84 12.08
N VAL A 56 9.44 -3.74 11.30
CA VAL A 56 9.86 -3.38 9.95
C VAL A 56 8.63 -3.05 9.09
N PRO A 57 8.69 -2.02 8.21
CA PRO A 57 7.57 -1.67 7.35
C PRO A 57 7.09 -2.88 6.55
N HIS A 58 5.82 -3.25 6.72
CA HIS A 58 5.24 -4.40 6.06
C HIS A 58 3.78 -4.16 5.72
N GLY A 59 3.34 -4.78 4.62
CA GLY A 59 1.96 -4.69 4.17
C GLY A 59 1.07 -5.72 4.87
N HIS A 60 -0.22 -5.44 4.92
CA HIS A 60 -1.23 -6.37 5.41
C HIS A 60 -2.39 -6.49 4.41
N ILE A 61 -2.81 -7.73 4.12
CA ILE A 61 -3.97 -8.00 3.27
C ILE A 61 -5.22 -8.12 4.13
N THR A 62 -5.96 -7.02 4.21
CA THR A 62 -7.22 -6.94 4.94
C THR A 62 -8.29 -7.84 4.33
N SER A 63 -8.42 -7.84 2.99
CA SER A 63 -9.46 -8.64 2.34
C SER A 63 -9.14 -8.93 0.88
N LEU A 64 -9.32 -10.19 0.46
CA LEU A 64 -9.15 -10.63 -0.92
C LEU A 64 -10.33 -11.50 -1.31
N ALA A 65 -11.03 -11.13 -2.38
CA ALA A 65 -12.14 -11.93 -2.89
C ALA A 65 -12.23 -11.92 -4.41
N VAL A 66 -12.63 -13.06 -4.96
CA VAL A 66 -12.99 -13.20 -6.38
C VAL A 66 -14.31 -13.98 -6.46
N LYS A 67 -15.27 -13.42 -7.21
CA LYS A 67 -16.58 -14.05 -7.45
C LYS A 67 -16.41 -15.43 -8.02
N ARG A 68 -17.25 -16.38 -7.58
CA ARG A 68 -17.15 -17.80 -7.95
C ARG A 68 -17.12 -18.02 -9.46
N SER A 69 -17.89 -17.26 -10.22
CA SER A 69 -17.95 -17.30 -11.69
C SER A 69 -16.65 -16.92 -12.39
N HIS A 70 -15.73 -16.21 -11.71
CA HIS A 70 -14.47 -15.70 -12.27
C HIS A 70 -13.24 -16.28 -11.55
N ARG A 71 -13.42 -17.36 -10.76
CA ARG A 71 -12.30 -18.08 -10.14
C ARG A 71 -11.56 -18.92 -11.18
N ARG A 72 -10.35 -19.38 -10.82
CA ARG A 72 -9.45 -20.19 -11.68
C ARG A 72 -8.91 -19.46 -12.93
N LEU A 73 -9.10 -18.15 -13.03
CA LEU A 73 -8.53 -17.29 -14.09
C LEU A 73 -7.21 -16.59 -13.67
N GLY A 74 -6.64 -16.96 -12.51
CA GLY A 74 -5.43 -16.33 -11.98
C GLY A 74 -5.62 -14.89 -11.47
N LEU A 75 -6.85 -14.40 -11.35
CA LEU A 75 -7.14 -13.02 -10.93
C LEU A 75 -6.59 -12.70 -9.53
N ALA A 76 -6.78 -13.62 -8.57
CA ALA A 76 -6.31 -13.41 -7.20
C ALA A 76 -4.78 -13.24 -7.15
N GLN A 77 -4.04 -14.03 -7.93
CA GLN A 77 -2.59 -13.90 -8.01
C GLN A 77 -2.18 -12.56 -8.59
N LYS A 78 -2.79 -12.14 -9.71
CA LYS A 78 -2.50 -10.85 -10.34
C LYS A 78 -2.79 -9.67 -9.42
N LEU A 79 -3.92 -9.71 -8.70
CA LEU A 79 -4.29 -8.67 -7.73
C LEU A 79 -3.27 -8.58 -6.60
N MET A 80 -2.87 -9.72 -6.04
CA MET A 80 -1.87 -9.79 -4.97
C MET A 80 -0.50 -9.29 -5.44
N ASP A 81 -0.05 -9.70 -6.62
CA ASP A 81 1.24 -9.25 -7.15
C ASP A 81 1.27 -7.74 -7.41
N GLN A 82 0.15 -7.12 -7.85
CA GLN A 82 0.06 -5.68 -8.01
C GLN A 82 0.11 -4.96 -6.65
N ALA A 83 -0.66 -5.43 -5.67
CA ALA A 83 -0.64 -4.88 -4.32
C ALA A 83 0.76 -4.98 -3.69
N SER A 84 1.41 -6.14 -3.78
CA SER A 84 2.77 -6.34 -3.26
C SER A 84 3.79 -5.41 -3.91
N ARG A 85 3.71 -5.20 -5.23
CA ARG A 85 4.59 -4.24 -5.92
C ARG A 85 4.37 -2.82 -5.42
N ALA A 86 3.11 -2.40 -5.27
CA ALA A 86 2.78 -1.08 -4.76
C ALA A 86 3.27 -0.88 -3.31
N MET A 87 3.21 -1.92 -2.47
CA MET A 87 3.75 -1.89 -1.10
C MET A 87 5.27 -1.65 -1.10
N ILE A 88 6.01 -2.32 -1.99
CA ILE A 88 7.46 -2.14 -2.13
C ILE A 88 7.79 -0.73 -2.63
N GLU A 89 7.13 -0.30 -3.70
CA GLU A 89 7.46 0.94 -4.41
C GLU A 89 7.14 2.20 -3.61
N ASN A 90 6.03 2.20 -2.86
CA ASN A 90 5.56 3.39 -2.15
C ASN A 90 5.98 3.41 -0.67
N PHE A 91 6.21 2.25 -0.06
CA PHE A 91 6.41 2.14 1.39
C PHE A 91 7.60 1.25 1.80
N ASN A 92 8.41 0.79 0.85
CA ASN A 92 9.59 -0.05 1.11
C ASN A 92 9.29 -1.31 1.95
N ALA A 93 8.09 -1.88 1.77
CA ALA A 93 7.62 -3.03 2.53
C ALA A 93 8.59 -4.22 2.40
N LYS A 94 8.95 -4.83 3.54
CA LYS A 94 9.86 -5.99 3.59
C LYS A 94 9.13 -7.30 3.37
N TYR A 95 7.92 -7.39 3.88
CA TYR A 95 7.05 -8.54 3.71
C TYR A 95 5.59 -8.10 3.65
N VAL A 96 4.71 -9.06 3.34
CA VAL A 96 3.27 -8.89 3.43
C VAL A 96 2.67 -9.98 4.32
N SER A 97 1.76 -9.61 5.22
CA SER A 97 1.07 -10.50 6.14
C SER A 97 -0.42 -10.64 5.82
N LEU A 98 -1.03 -11.73 6.27
CA LEU A 98 -2.48 -11.95 6.22
C LEU A 98 -2.91 -13.02 7.22
N HIS A 99 -4.21 -13.06 7.52
CA HIS A 99 -4.85 -14.11 8.29
C HIS A 99 -5.76 -14.98 7.42
N VAL A 100 -5.73 -16.29 7.66
CA VAL A 100 -6.61 -17.24 6.96
C VAL A 100 -7.14 -18.32 7.91
N ARG A 101 -8.43 -18.61 7.80
CA ARG A 101 -9.10 -19.73 8.49
C ARG A 101 -8.40 -21.06 8.22
N LYS A 102 -8.17 -21.86 9.27
CA LYS A 102 -7.59 -23.21 9.15
C LYS A 102 -8.41 -24.11 8.22
N SER A 103 -9.73 -23.98 8.22
CA SER A 103 -10.64 -24.77 7.39
C SER A 103 -10.63 -24.38 5.90
N ASN A 104 -10.13 -23.19 5.54
CA ASN A 104 -10.21 -22.66 4.18
C ASN A 104 -9.13 -23.22 3.25
N ARG A 105 -9.30 -24.47 2.83
CA ARG A 105 -8.36 -25.20 1.96
C ARG A 105 -8.07 -24.50 0.63
N ALA A 106 -9.06 -23.80 0.06
CA ALA A 106 -8.89 -23.13 -1.22
C ALA A 106 -7.95 -21.91 -1.10
N ALA A 107 -8.13 -21.10 -0.05
CA ALA A 107 -7.26 -19.97 0.23
C ALA A 107 -5.85 -20.44 0.66
N LEU A 108 -5.76 -21.48 1.50
CA LEU A 108 -4.48 -22.05 1.91
C LEU A 108 -3.64 -22.52 0.72
N HIS A 109 -4.27 -23.17 -0.26
CA HIS A 109 -3.59 -23.58 -1.48
C HIS A 109 -3.11 -22.37 -2.31
N LEU A 110 -3.95 -21.35 -2.46
CA LEU A 110 -3.58 -20.12 -3.16
C LEU A 110 -2.38 -19.44 -2.48
N TYR A 111 -2.46 -19.19 -1.18
CA TYR A 111 -1.43 -18.45 -0.46
C TYR A 111 -0.13 -19.26 -0.38
N SER A 112 -0.19 -20.54 0.01
CA SER A 112 1.01 -21.35 0.20
C SER A 112 1.65 -21.76 -1.13
N ASN A 113 0.87 -22.35 -2.04
CA ASN A 113 1.43 -22.99 -3.24
C ASN A 113 1.64 -22.01 -4.40
N THR A 114 0.77 -21.00 -4.56
CA THR A 114 0.82 -20.09 -5.70
C THR A 114 1.54 -18.79 -5.38
N LEU A 115 1.35 -18.27 -4.17
CA LEU A 115 1.88 -16.96 -3.75
C LEU A 115 3.05 -17.07 -2.78
N ASN A 116 3.49 -18.29 -2.45
CA ASN A 116 4.66 -18.56 -1.60
C ASN A 116 4.59 -17.90 -0.21
N PHE A 117 3.39 -17.78 0.35
CA PHE A 117 3.24 -17.43 1.76
C PHE A 117 3.65 -18.61 2.64
N GLN A 118 4.27 -18.28 3.77
CA GLN A 118 4.65 -19.22 4.81
C GLN A 118 3.83 -18.95 6.06
N ILE A 119 3.45 -20.01 6.78
CA ILE A 119 2.77 -19.89 8.06
C ILE A 119 3.79 -19.40 9.08
N SER A 120 3.54 -18.25 9.68
CA SER A 120 4.37 -17.66 10.74
C SER A 120 3.93 -18.19 12.09
N GLU A 121 2.62 -18.10 12.38
CA GLU A 121 2.05 -18.43 13.68
C GLU A 121 0.59 -18.88 13.54
N VAL A 122 0.09 -19.46 14.63
CA VAL A 122 -1.30 -19.89 14.78
C VAL A 122 -1.93 -19.06 15.87
N GLU A 123 -2.97 -18.32 15.51
CA GLU A 123 -3.71 -17.47 16.44
C GLU A 123 -4.97 -18.22 16.90
N PRO A 124 -5.03 -18.64 18.19
CA PRO A 124 -6.15 -19.40 18.69
C PRO A 124 -7.39 -18.52 18.83
N LYS A 125 -8.56 -19.03 18.41
CA LYS A 125 -9.87 -18.33 18.50
C LYS A 125 -9.86 -16.91 17.92
N TYR A 126 -9.17 -16.71 16.81
CA TYR A 126 -9.08 -15.41 16.15
C TYR A 126 -10.43 -14.92 15.60
N TYR A 127 -11.20 -15.84 15.00
CA TYR A 127 -12.49 -15.50 14.41
C TYR A 127 -13.62 -15.56 15.46
N ALA A 128 -14.70 -14.80 15.22
CA ALA A 128 -15.82 -14.66 16.16
C ALA A 128 -16.57 -15.98 16.46
N ASP A 129 -16.50 -16.95 15.56
CA ASP A 129 -17.02 -18.31 15.75
C ASP A 129 -16.06 -19.23 16.54
N GLY A 130 -14.93 -18.69 16.99
CA GLY A 130 -13.90 -19.38 17.76
C GLY A 130 -12.94 -20.20 16.89
N GLU A 131 -12.99 -20.08 15.55
CA GLU A 131 -12.03 -20.73 14.68
C GLU A 131 -10.64 -20.07 14.80
N ASP A 132 -9.59 -20.90 14.82
CA ASP A 132 -8.21 -20.43 14.77
C ASP A 132 -7.86 -19.85 13.38
N ALA A 133 -6.93 -18.90 13.36
CA ALA A 133 -6.31 -18.39 12.14
C ALA A 133 -4.87 -18.88 11.99
N TYR A 134 -4.44 -19.07 10.75
CA TYR A 134 -3.02 -19.01 10.39
C TYR A 134 -2.67 -17.57 10.04
N ALA A 135 -1.70 -17.00 10.74
CA ALA A 135 -1.04 -15.79 10.28
C ALA A 135 0.07 -16.20 9.31
N MET A 136 -0.01 -15.71 8.09
CA MET A 136 0.91 -16.05 7.01
C MET A 136 1.71 -14.84 6.59
N LYS A 137 2.98 -15.03 6.23
CA LYS A 137 3.89 -13.99 5.75
C LYS A 137 4.51 -14.40 4.41
N ARG A 138 4.65 -13.45 3.48
CA ARG A 138 5.42 -13.59 2.24
C ARG A 138 6.51 -12.53 2.23
N ASP A 139 7.75 -12.96 2.11
CA ASP A 139 8.90 -12.08 1.95
C ASP A 139 8.86 -11.38 0.58
N LEU A 140 9.10 -10.07 0.58
CA LEU A 140 9.08 -9.21 -0.61
C LEU A 140 10.49 -8.77 -1.05
N THR A 141 11.54 -9.12 -0.30
CA THR A 141 12.93 -8.72 -0.61
C THR A 141 13.36 -9.12 -2.03
N GLN A 142 13.11 -10.38 -2.42
CA GLN A 142 13.45 -10.87 -3.75
C GLN A 142 12.72 -10.11 -4.86
N MET A 143 11.44 -9.80 -4.66
CA MET A 143 10.64 -9.04 -5.62
C MET A 143 11.16 -7.60 -5.75
N ALA A 144 11.56 -6.99 -4.62
CA ALA A 144 12.14 -5.65 -4.59
C ALA A 144 13.48 -5.59 -5.34
N ASP A 145 14.35 -6.57 -5.14
CA ASP A 145 15.64 -6.66 -5.85
C ASP A 145 15.46 -6.80 -7.36
N GLU A 146 14.50 -7.61 -7.80
CA GLU A 146 14.18 -7.75 -9.22
C GLU A 146 13.63 -6.46 -9.85
N GLN A 147 12.76 -5.74 -9.12
CA GLN A 147 12.23 -4.46 -9.57
C GLN A 147 13.35 -3.42 -9.71
N LEU A 148 14.24 -3.34 -8.72
CA LEU A 148 15.38 -2.42 -8.75
C LEU A 148 16.29 -2.70 -9.95
N LYS A 149 16.63 -3.98 -10.21
CA LYS A 149 17.43 -4.37 -11.38
C LYS A 149 16.78 -3.93 -12.70
N LYS A 150 15.47 -4.20 -12.87
CA LYS A 150 14.72 -3.80 -14.07
C LYS A 150 14.72 -2.28 -14.28
N GLN A 151 14.59 -1.50 -13.20
CA GLN A 151 14.63 -0.04 -13.27
C GLN A 151 16.01 0.48 -13.67
N LEU A 152 17.09 -0.12 -13.16
CA LEU A 152 18.47 0.25 -13.53
C LEU A 152 18.74 -0.04 -15.02
N GLU A 153 18.39 -1.23 -15.50
CA GLU A 153 18.53 -1.61 -16.92
C GLU A 153 17.72 -0.69 -17.86
N ALA A 154 16.52 -0.28 -17.45
CA ALA A 154 15.71 0.65 -18.23
C ALA A 154 16.34 2.05 -18.30
N LYS A 155 16.92 2.53 -17.19
CA LYS A 155 17.64 3.81 -17.13
C LYS A 155 18.88 3.80 -18.00
N GLU A 156 19.64 2.71 -18.01
CA GLU A 156 20.83 2.56 -18.88
C GLU A 156 20.48 2.60 -20.37
N LYS A 157 19.38 1.93 -20.77
CA LYS A 157 18.91 1.95 -22.17
C LYS A 157 18.36 3.32 -22.61
N SER A 158 17.97 4.17 -21.66
CA SER A 158 17.45 5.51 -21.93
C SER A 158 18.51 6.63 -21.98
N LYS A 159 19.79 6.34 -21.70
CA LYS A 159 20.85 7.35 -21.82
C LYS A 159 21.15 7.63 -23.31
N PRO A 160 21.00 8.87 -23.80
CA PRO A 160 21.40 9.21 -25.16
C PRO A 160 22.93 9.11 -25.29
N LEU A 161 23.39 8.46 -26.37
CA LEU A 161 24.81 8.40 -26.76
C LEU A 161 25.32 9.84 -26.94
N GLY A 162 26.16 10.30 -26.02
CA GLY A 162 26.78 11.62 -26.09
C GLY A 162 27.58 11.80 -27.39
N SER A 163 27.32 12.91 -28.06
CA SER A 163 28.02 13.41 -29.24
C SER A 163 29.54 13.42 -29.04
N ILE A 164 30.25 12.82 -30.00
CA ILE A 164 31.70 12.99 -30.17
C ILE A 164 31.92 14.46 -30.59
N GLU A 165 32.30 15.32 -29.64
CA GLU A 165 32.82 16.65 -29.97
C GLU A 165 34.26 16.53 -30.46
N ASN A 166 34.45 16.77 -31.76
CA ASN A 166 35.75 16.92 -32.39
C ASN A 166 36.43 18.19 -31.86
N ARG A 167 37.63 18.00 -31.30
CA ARG A 167 38.62 19.05 -31.10
C ARG A 167 39.18 19.46 -32.46
N ALA A 168 38.92 20.70 -32.89
CA ALA A 168 39.70 21.39 -33.91
C ALA A 168 39.77 22.90 -33.63
N GLU A 169 41.00 23.41 -33.66
CA GLU A 169 41.45 24.73 -33.27
C GLU A 169 41.13 25.81 -34.33
N HIS A 170 40.71 27.01 -33.93
CA HIS A 170 41.16 28.26 -34.59
C HIS A 170 41.01 29.51 -33.73
N ARG A 171 41.91 30.46 -33.99
CA ARG A 171 42.35 31.57 -33.14
C ARG A 171 41.48 32.85 -33.27
N GLN A 172 41.73 33.76 -32.32
CA GLN A 172 41.97 35.22 -32.48
C GLN A 172 40.92 36.26 -32.00
N SER A 173 41.37 37.02 -30.98
CA SER A 173 41.30 38.49 -30.74
C SER A 173 39.99 39.22 -30.33
N HIS A 174 40.07 39.84 -29.14
CA HIS A 174 39.32 41.01 -28.59
C HIS A 174 39.66 42.35 -29.31
N PRO A 175 39.18 43.57 -28.91
CA PRO A 175 38.11 44.00 -27.96
C PRO A 175 37.19 45.16 -28.46
N GLY A 176 36.20 45.56 -27.64
CA GLY A 176 35.47 46.85 -27.69
C GLY A 176 34.03 46.65 -27.18
N ASP A 177 33.41 47.45 -26.32
CA ASP A 177 33.71 48.78 -25.77
C ASP A 177 32.89 48.96 -24.47
N CYS A 178 33.34 49.89 -23.63
CA CYS A 178 32.88 50.21 -22.27
C CYS A 178 31.61 51.09 -22.24
N CYS A 179 30.96 51.13 -21.06
CA CYS A 179 30.30 52.28 -20.37
C CYS A 179 29.12 51.74 -19.52
N ARG A 180 28.87 52.09 -18.24
CA ARG A 180 29.34 53.18 -17.38
C ARG A 180 28.94 52.89 -15.92
N ASP A 181 29.78 53.29 -14.97
CA ASP A 181 29.56 53.29 -13.52
C ASP A 181 28.43 54.23 -13.07
N GLU A 182 27.75 53.89 -11.97
CA GLU A 182 27.43 54.84 -10.89
C GLU A 182 27.52 54.16 -9.51
N LYS A 183 28.00 54.94 -8.53
CA LYS A 183 28.54 54.54 -7.22
C LYS A 183 27.68 55.12 -6.08
N CYS A 184 28.00 54.66 -4.86
CA CYS A 184 27.62 55.13 -3.51
C CYS A 184 26.48 54.32 -2.85
N GLY A 185 26.55 53.83 -1.61
CA GLY A 185 27.56 53.93 -0.55
C GLY A 185 26.89 54.14 0.83
N GLY A 186 27.07 53.18 1.76
CA GLY A 186 26.88 53.33 3.22
C GLY A 186 25.46 53.12 3.79
N VAL A 187 25.18 52.68 5.03
CA VAL A 187 25.97 52.29 6.23
C VAL A 187 25.00 51.59 7.25
N VAL A 188 25.48 50.66 8.12
CA VAL A 188 25.01 50.20 9.49
C VAL A 188 23.53 49.80 9.73
N ALA A 189 23.08 48.98 10.68
CA ALA A 189 23.56 47.95 11.63
C ALA A 189 22.32 47.41 12.42
N GLY A 190 22.40 46.20 12.98
CA GLY A 190 21.63 45.77 14.19
C GLY A 190 20.37 44.90 13.98
N THR A 191 20.38 43.64 14.44
CA THR A 191 19.63 43.08 15.62
C THR A 191 18.12 42.84 15.35
N THR A 192 17.42 41.74 15.65
CA THR A 192 17.45 40.75 16.75
C THR A 192 16.71 39.46 16.32
N GLU A 193 16.91 38.42 17.13
CA GLU A 193 16.29 37.09 17.19
C GLU A 193 14.75 37.11 17.36
N ASP A 194 14.06 36.06 16.89
CA ASP A 194 13.11 35.25 17.69
C ASP A 194 12.74 33.98 16.89
N SER A 195 12.86 32.80 17.49
CA SER A 195 12.46 31.53 16.88
C SER A 195 11.85 30.65 17.97
N GLY A 196 10.53 30.50 17.88
CA GLY A 196 9.68 29.85 18.85
C GLY A 196 9.82 28.33 18.92
N ASP A 197 9.75 27.87 20.16
CA ASP A 197 9.55 26.53 20.71
C ASP A 197 8.24 25.89 20.24
N SER A 198 8.21 24.58 19.97
CA SER A 198 7.07 23.70 20.33
C SER A 198 7.40 22.21 20.14
N LYS A 199 7.80 21.61 21.27
CA LYS A 199 7.38 20.35 21.91
C LYS A 199 6.67 19.25 21.11
N ASP A 200 7.29 18.07 21.27
CA ASP A 200 6.76 16.71 21.36
C ASP A 200 5.26 16.54 21.67
N LEU A 201 4.63 15.64 20.91
CA LEU A 201 3.46 14.88 21.34
C LEU A 201 3.67 13.40 21.01
N SER A 202 3.75 12.62 22.08
CA SER A 202 3.84 11.17 22.11
C SER A 202 2.47 10.48 22.01
N GLU A 203 2.48 9.30 21.41
CA GLU A 203 1.70 8.10 21.74
C GLU A 203 0.16 8.18 21.84
N VAL A 204 -0.52 7.57 20.87
CA VAL A 204 -1.79 6.85 21.09
C VAL A 204 -1.79 5.58 20.23
N SER A 205 -1.78 4.42 20.87
CA SER A 205 -2.12 3.11 20.31
C SER A 205 -3.62 2.88 20.47
N GLU A 206 -4.35 2.69 19.36
CA GLU A 206 -5.78 2.42 19.39
C GLU A 206 -6.06 0.91 19.33
N ALA A 207 -6.49 0.38 20.47
CA ALA A 207 -7.11 -0.93 20.59
C ALA A 207 -8.43 -0.97 19.79
N THR A 208 -8.69 -2.11 19.15
CA THR A 208 -9.88 -2.39 18.36
C THR A 208 -11.17 -2.23 19.17
N GLU A 209 -12.00 -1.25 18.81
CA GLU A 209 -13.33 -1.02 19.37
C GLU A 209 -14.31 -2.12 18.91
N SER A 210 -14.70 -2.97 19.87
CA SER A 210 -15.81 -3.91 19.77
C SER A 210 -17.13 -3.15 19.82
N THR A 211 -18.00 -3.31 18.81
CA THR A 211 -19.39 -2.80 18.87
C THR A 211 -20.35 -3.97 19.11
N ASP A 212 -20.79 -4.08 20.36
CA ASP A 212 -21.96 -4.83 20.79
C ASP A 212 -23.23 -4.15 20.25
N VAL A 213 -24.06 -4.89 19.50
CA VAL A 213 -25.47 -4.52 19.27
C VAL A 213 -26.34 -5.62 19.87
N LYS A 214 -26.92 -5.29 21.03
CA LYS A 214 -27.86 -6.09 21.79
C LYS A 214 -29.25 -5.88 21.18
N ASP A 215 -29.68 -6.77 20.29
CA ASP A 215 -31.03 -6.74 19.75
C ASP A 215 -32.01 -7.30 20.79
N SER A 216 -32.95 -6.48 21.23
CA SER A 216 -33.99 -6.83 22.19
C SER A 216 -35.22 -7.24 21.40
N SER A 217 -35.48 -8.54 21.35
CA SER A 217 -36.66 -9.12 20.72
C SER A 217 -37.96 -8.59 21.36
N GLU A 218 -38.78 -7.91 20.57
CA GLU A 218 -40.18 -7.63 20.86
C GLU A 218 -40.99 -8.95 20.82
N ALA A 219 -41.65 -9.24 21.93
CA ALA A 219 -42.69 -10.26 22.00
C ALA A 219 -43.95 -9.75 21.29
N SER A 220 -44.48 -10.51 20.33
CA SER A 220 -45.84 -10.34 19.84
C SER A 220 -46.66 -11.58 20.18
N ASP A 221 -47.72 -11.31 20.93
CA ASP A 221 -48.68 -12.24 21.50
C ASP A 221 -49.63 -12.82 20.43
N SER A 222 -49.87 -14.13 20.58
CA SER A 222 -51.18 -14.80 20.59
C SER A 222 -52.25 -14.39 19.56
N ALA A 223 -52.57 -15.30 18.64
CA ALA A 223 -53.89 -15.43 18.03
C ALA A 223 -54.36 -16.89 18.10
N SER A 224 -55.48 -17.08 18.81
CA SER A 224 -56.38 -18.23 18.70
C SER A 224 -57.34 -18.05 17.53
#